data_AF-A0A1T3W303-F1
#
_entry.id   AF-A0A1T3W303-F1
#
_cell.length_a   1.000
_cell.length_b   1.000
_cell.length_c   1.000
_cell.angle_alpha   90.00
_cell.angle_beta   90.00
_cell.angle_gamma   90.00
#
_symmetry.space_group_name_H-M   'P 1'
#
loop_
_entity.id
_entity.type
_entity.pdbx_description
1 polymer ?
#
loop_
_entity_poly.entity_id
_entity_poly.type
_entity_poly.pdbx_seq_one_letter_code
_entity_poly.pdbx_strand_id
1 'polypeptide(L)'
;AVALIVADNVDRPVEEFGGTLGSTTDVKIPVVSVSKAEGARLRANPARTVIKLKAGVNVDKTSNVIAQTTTGSTDNVVMVGAHLDSVPEGPGINDNGSGVAAVLETALQMGPSPDVENAVRFAFWGAEELGLLGSSDYVGRLDAEELKDIALYLNYDMIGSPNPGYFTYDGNQSAPPSADGRVPRVPEGSAGIERMLAAYLDAAGKPARDTSFDGRSDYDAFTAAGIPSGGLFSGAEENMTAEQAELWGGKADQPFDPNYHKKTDTLDQIDRTALEILGRGVGYSTALYAQDISGRNGVPVREDRTRHVQSRS
;
A
#
# COMPACT_ATOMS: atom_id res chain seq x y z
N ALA A 1 -26.05 20.42 -12.66
CA ALA A 1 -26.32 19.32 -13.61
C ALA A 1 -27.30 18.33 -12.97
N VAL A 2 -28.05 17.53 -13.74
CA VAL A 2 -28.95 16.49 -13.20
C VAL A 2 -28.30 15.10 -13.13
N ALA A 3 -27.15 14.94 -13.79
CA ALA A 3 -26.27 13.78 -13.75
C ALA A 3 -24.88 14.21 -14.26
N LEU A 4 -23.85 13.42 -13.95
CA LEU A 4 -22.50 13.55 -14.50
C LEU A 4 -22.14 12.26 -15.26
N ILE A 5 -21.63 12.42 -16.48
CA ILE A 5 -21.06 11.32 -17.27
C ILE A 5 -19.57 11.60 -17.41
N VAL A 6 -18.74 10.75 -16.80
CA VAL A 6 -17.29 10.80 -16.93
C VAL A 6 -16.88 9.92 -18.10
N ALA A 7 -16.20 10.48 -19.09
CA ALA A 7 -15.69 9.71 -20.22
C ALA A 7 -14.24 9.36 -19.97
N ASP A 8 -13.88 8.08 -20.15
CA ASP A 8 -12.47 7.65 -20.08
C ASP A 8 -11.62 8.42 -21.10
N ASN A 9 -10.36 8.68 -20.75
CA ASN A 9 -9.36 9.30 -21.62
C ASN A 9 -8.49 8.26 -22.34
N VAL A 10 -8.52 6.99 -21.91
CA VAL A 10 -7.83 5.84 -22.51
C VAL A 10 -8.83 4.94 -23.26
N ASP A 11 -8.38 4.26 -24.31
CA ASP A 11 -9.19 3.27 -25.03
C ASP A 11 -8.98 1.89 -24.41
N ARG A 12 -9.92 1.48 -23.56
CA ARG A 12 -9.90 0.20 -22.82
C ARG A 12 -11.31 -0.32 -22.54
N PRO A 13 -11.49 -1.62 -22.25
CA PRO A 13 -12.77 -2.20 -21.86
C PRO A 13 -13.39 -1.51 -20.64
N VAL A 14 -14.72 -1.49 -20.54
CA VAL A 14 -15.46 -0.83 -19.44
C VAL A 14 -15.20 -1.52 -18.10
N GLU A 15 -14.89 -2.81 -18.17
CA GLU A 15 -14.53 -3.67 -17.05
C GLU A 15 -13.20 -3.27 -16.39
N GLU A 16 -12.38 -2.46 -17.07
CA GLU A 16 -11.10 -1.95 -16.57
C GLU A 16 -11.21 -0.50 -16.05
N PHE A 17 -12.44 0.02 -15.89
CA PHE A 17 -12.65 1.35 -15.35
C PHE A 17 -12.47 1.33 -13.83
N GLY A 18 -11.38 1.93 -13.35
CA GLY A 18 -11.19 2.28 -11.95
C GLY A 18 -11.59 3.74 -11.68
N GLY A 19 -12.34 3.99 -10.62
CA GLY A 19 -12.63 5.35 -10.17
C GLY A 19 -13.52 5.40 -8.93
N THR A 20 -13.16 6.26 -7.98
CA THR A 20 -13.95 6.54 -6.78
C THR A 20 -14.25 8.03 -6.71
N LEU A 21 -15.41 8.39 -6.14
CA LEU A 21 -15.72 9.78 -5.78
C LEU A 21 -15.10 10.17 -4.44
N GLY A 22 -14.42 9.24 -3.76
CA GLY A 22 -13.93 9.41 -2.40
C GLY A 22 -15.01 9.20 -1.35
N SER A 23 -14.61 8.81 -0.15
CA SER A 23 -15.49 8.48 0.98
C SER A 23 -16.22 9.70 1.58
N THR A 24 -15.66 10.90 1.41
CA THR A 24 -16.19 12.15 1.98
C THR A 24 -17.06 12.96 1.02
N THR A 25 -17.22 12.50 -0.23
CA THR A 25 -18.00 13.24 -1.22
C THR A 25 -19.50 13.01 -1.04
N ASP A 26 -20.22 14.10 -0.80
CA ASP A 26 -21.68 14.09 -0.75
C ASP A 26 -22.28 14.05 -2.17
N VAL A 27 -22.51 12.84 -2.68
CA VAL A 27 -22.99 12.61 -4.05
C VAL A 27 -24.50 12.92 -4.16
N LYS A 28 -24.83 14.09 -4.70
CA LYS A 28 -26.23 14.55 -4.87
C LYS A 28 -26.88 14.19 -6.20
N ILE A 29 -26.09 13.75 -7.19
CA ILE A 29 -26.57 13.41 -8.53
C ILE A 29 -25.95 12.09 -9.00
N PRO A 30 -26.62 11.34 -9.89
CA PRO A 30 -26.02 10.18 -10.54
C PRO A 30 -24.70 10.54 -11.23
N VAL A 31 -23.66 9.76 -10.97
CA VAL A 31 -22.36 9.82 -11.67
C VAL A 31 -22.10 8.47 -12.29
N VAL A 32 -21.78 8.43 -13.58
CA VAL A 32 -21.47 7.19 -14.31
C VAL A 32 -20.25 7.40 -15.20
N SER A 33 -19.42 6.37 -15.34
CA SER A 33 -18.31 6.34 -16.27
C SER A 33 -18.70 5.65 -17.58
N VAL A 34 -18.20 6.14 -18.71
CA VAL A 34 -18.39 5.57 -20.06
C VAL A 34 -17.06 5.51 -20.80
N SER A 35 -16.96 4.65 -21.81
CA SER A 35 -15.74 4.57 -22.63
C SER A 35 -15.43 5.87 -23.36
N LYS A 36 -14.16 6.03 -23.73
CA LYS A 36 -13.69 7.15 -24.55
C LYS A 36 -14.53 7.32 -25.82
N ALA A 37 -14.80 6.22 -26.52
CA ALA A 37 -15.60 6.20 -27.73
C ALA A 37 -17.05 6.64 -27.47
N GLU A 38 -17.66 6.15 -26.39
CA GLU A 38 -19.04 6.49 -26.03
C GLU A 38 -19.15 7.97 -25.60
N GLY A 39 -18.18 8.45 -24.82
CA GLY A 39 -18.07 9.86 -24.47
C GLY A 39 -17.91 10.78 -25.70
N ALA A 40 -17.11 10.37 -26.69
CA ALA A 40 -16.97 11.09 -27.95
C ALA A 40 -18.27 11.08 -28.76
N ARG A 41 -18.97 9.93 -28.81
CA ARG A 41 -20.27 9.78 -29.48
C ARG A 41 -21.32 10.71 -28.88
N LEU A 42 -21.40 10.79 -27.55
CA LEU A 42 -22.32 11.66 -26.82
C LEU A 42 -22.02 13.15 -27.04
N ARG A 43 -20.73 13.54 -27.09
CA ARG A 43 -20.32 14.92 -27.42
C ARG A 43 -20.66 15.33 -28.85
N ALA A 44 -20.47 14.42 -29.81
CA ALA A 44 -20.72 14.69 -31.22
C ALA A 44 -22.21 14.75 -31.57
N ASN A 45 -23.07 14.10 -30.79
CA ASN A 45 -24.52 14.03 -31.03
C ASN A 45 -25.30 14.53 -29.81
N PRO A 46 -25.29 15.85 -29.53
CA PRO A 46 -26.01 16.40 -28.39
C PRO A 46 -27.52 16.19 -28.60
N ALA A 47 -28.07 15.22 -27.89
CA ALA A 47 -29.48 14.85 -27.91
C ALA A 47 -29.95 14.50 -26.50
N ARG A 48 -31.25 14.28 -26.34
CA ARG A 48 -31.81 13.82 -25.07
C ARG A 48 -31.27 12.42 -24.75
N THR A 49 -30.40 12.33 -23.74
CA THR A 49 -29.90 11.06 -23.19
C THR A 49 -30.73 10.64 -21.98
N VAL A 50 -31.07 9.36 -21.90
CA VAL A 50 -31.77 8.77 -20.75
C VAL A 50 -30.82 7.82 -20.04
N ILE A 51 -30.52 8.11 -18.78
CA ILE A 51 -29.76 7.21 -17.89
C ILE A 51 -30.76 6.55 -16.94
N LYS A 52 -30.71 5.22 -16.86
CA LYS A 52 -31.41 4.45 -15.83
C LYS A 52 -30.37 3.86 -14.90
N LEU A 53 -30.32 4.37 -13.68
CA LEU A 53 -29.38 3.92 -12.66
C LEU A 53 -30.15 3.31 -11.48
N LYS A 54 -29.69 2.16 -11.02
CA LYS A 54 -30.05 1.62 -9.70
C LYS A 54 -28.79 1.69 -8.85
N ALA A 55 -28.73 2.68 -7.96
CA ALA A 55 -27.63 2.88 -7.03
C ALA A 55 -28.18 2.96 -5.60
N GLY A 56 -27.37 2.56 -4.64
CA GLY A 56 -27.66 2.64 -3.22
C GLY A 56 -26.36 2.69 -2.43
N VAL A 57 -26.44 3.14 -1.18
CA VAL A 57 -25.32 3.09 -0.24
C VAL A 57 -25.61 1.96 0.74
N ASN A 58 -24.70 1.00 0.80
CA ASN A 58 -24.68 0.00 1.86
C ASN A 58 -23.63 0.44 2.87
N VAL A 59 -24.01 0.47 4.15
CA VAL A 59 -23.11 0.76 5.25
C VAL A 59 -22.87 -0.53 5.99
N ASP A 60 -21.67 -1.06 5.85
CA ASP A 60 -21.24 -2.30 6.47
C ASP A 60 -20.13 -2.04 7.49
N LYS A 61 -19.92 -2.99 8.40
CA LYS A 61 -18.85 -2.93 9.39
C LYS A 61 -17.67 -3.76 8.92
N THR A 62 -16.48 -3.18 8.99
CA THR A 62 -15.19 -3.87 8.83
C THR A 62 -14.45 -3.87 10.17
N SER A 63 -13.35 -4.63 10.25
CA SER A 63 -12.50 -4.72 11.44
C SER A 63 -11.03 -4.75 11.03
N ASN A 64 -10.19 -4.08 11.82
CA ASN A 64 -8.75 -4.30 11.82
C ASN A 64 -8.41 -5.41 12.82
N VAL A 65 -7.40 -6.22 12.53
CA VAL A 65 -6.83 -7.17 13.48
C VAL A 65 -5.46 -6.68 13.90
N ILE A 66 -5.29 -6.36 15.18
CA ILE A 66 -4.03 -5.83 15.74
C ILE A 66 -3.52 -6.80 16.80
N ALA A 67 -2.24 -7.17 16.70
CA ALA A 67 -1.53 -7.98 17.69
C ALA A 67 -0.21 -7.31 18.05
N GLN A 68 0.17 -7.33 19.33
CA GLN A 68 1.43 -6.74 19.80
C GLN A 68 2.19 -7.71 20.69
N THR A 69 3.52 -7.69 20.60
CA THR A 69 4.39 -8.36 21.56
C THR A 69 4.15 -7.83 22.98
N THR A 70 4.31 -8.72 23.95
CA THR A 70 4.21 -8.41 25.40
C THR A 70 5.51 -7.86 25.98
N THR A 71 6.58 -7.92 25.20
CA THR A 71 7.94 -7.44 25.49
C THR A 71 8.33 -6.31 24.53
N GLY A 72 9.41 -5.60 24.87
CA GLY A 72 9.87 -4.41 24.18
C GLY A 72 9.18 -3.13 24.67
N SER A 73 9.81 -2.00 24.40
CA SER A 73 9.29 -0.68 24.75
C SER A 73 8.04 -0.33 23.93
N THR A 74 6.96 0.01 24.65
CA THR A 74 5.73 0.55 24.06
C THR A 74 5.82 2.02 23.69
N ASP A 75 6.91 2.69 24.06
CA ASP A 75 7.21 4.08 23.69
C ASP A 75 7.88 4.16 22.29
N ASN A 76 8.25 3.00 21.74
CA ASN A 76 8.97 2.85 20.48
C ASN A 76 8.42 1.68 19.65
N VAL A 77 7.12 1.67 19.39
CA VAL A 77 6.46 0.57 18.67
C VAL A 77 6.92 0.52 17.22
N VAL A 78 7.43 -0.64 16.81
CA VAL A 78 7.66 -1.02 15.42
C VAL A 78 6.37 -1.61 14.88
N MET A 79 5.67 -0.86 14.05
CA MET A 79 4.40 -1.32 13.50
C MET A 79 4.62 -1.94 12.12
N VAL A 80 3.98 -3.07 11.86
CA VAL A 80 4.14 -3.86 10.63
C VAL A 80 2.75 -4.26 10.12
N GLY A 81 2.43 -4.04 8.86
CA GLY A 81 1.08 -4.33 8.38
C GLY A 81 0.93 -4.67 6.90
N ALA A 82 -0.23 -5.22 6.61
CA ALA A 82 -0.78 -5.57 5.31
C ALA A 82 -2.32 -5.48 5.39
N HIS A 83 -3.03 -5.25 4.29
CA HIS A 83 -4.50 -5.29 4.33
C HIS A 83 -5.03 -6.70 4.11
N LEU A 84 -6.18 -6.97 4.73
CA LEU A 84 -6.83 -8.28 4.81
C LEU A 84 -7.97 -8.43 3.80
N ASP A 85 -8.54 -7.32 3.33
CA ASP A 85 -9.56 -7.33 2.28
C ASP A 85 -8.96 -7.42 0.88
N SER A 86 -9.85 -7.63 -0.09
CA SER A 86 -9.55 -7.61 -1.53
C SER A 86 -10.74 -7.00 -2.28
N VAL A 87 -10.53 -6.65 -3.55
CA VAL A 87 -11.63 -6.30 -4.45
C VAL A 87 -12.59 -7.47 -4.71
N PRO A 88 -13.88 -7.20 -5.03
CA PRO A 88 -14.86 -8.26 -5.31
C PRO A 88 -14.60 -9.04 -6.62
N GLU A 89 -13.80 -8.51 -7.54
CA GLU A 89 -13.49 -9.09 -8.84
C GLU A 89 -12.66 -10.37 -8.73
N GLY A 90 -11.88 -10.54 -7.66
CA GLY A 90 -10.93 -11.63 -7.55
C GLY A 90 -10.62 -12.10 -6.13
N PRO A 91 -9.85 -13.19 -6.01
CA PRO A 91 -9.57 -13.81 -4.72
C PRO A 91 -8.55 -13.05 -3.85
N GLY A 92 -7.80 -12.09 -4.40
CA GLY A 92 -6.87 -11.24 -3.65
C GLY A 92 -5.66 -11.99 -3.08
N ILE A 93 -5.05 -12.90 -3.87
CA ILE A 93 -3.95 -13.73 -3.37
C ILE A 93 -2.63 -12.97 -3.34
N ASN A 94 -2.25 -12.28 -4.42
CA ASN A 94 -1.11 -11.38 -4.35
C ASN A 94 -1.51 -10.07 -3.66
N ASP A 95 -2.71 -9.58 -3.95
CA ASP A 95 -3.28 -8.31 -3.48
C ASP A 95 -4.45 -8.54 -2.50
N ASN A 96 -4.22 -8.69 -1.19
CA ASN A 96 -2.91 -8.64 -0.52
C ASN A 96 -2.67 -9.85 0.39
N GLY A 97 -3.15 -11.02 -0.03
CA GLY A 97 -2.85 -12.29 0.64
C GLY A 97 -1.35 -12.56 0.81
N SER A 98 -0.51 -12.06 -0.10
CA SER A 98 0.95 -12.24 -0.06
C SER A 98 1.58 -11.47 1.12
N GLY A 99 1.22 -10.20 1.31
CA GLY A 99 1.66 -9.38 2.44
C GLY A 99 1.12 -9.93 3.76
N VAL A 100 -0.17 -10.27 3.82
CA VAL A 100 -0.79 -10.89 4.99
C VAL A 100 -0.05 -12.16 5.40
N ALA A 101 0.26 -13.04 4.45
CA ALA A 101 0.95 -14.30 4.75
C ALA A 101 2.35 -14.06 5.34
N ALA A 102 3.13 -13.14 4.78
CA ALA A 102 4.48 -12.86 5.28
C ALA A 102 4.48 -12.13 6.64
N VAL A 103 3.57 -11.19 6.85
CA VAL A 103 3.40 -10.49 8.13
C VAL A 103 2.95 -11.47 9.21
N LEU A 104 1.96 -12.33 8.91
CA LEU A 104 1.48 -13.35 9.84
C LEU A 104 2.58 -14.37 10.18
N GLU A 105 3.31 -14.88 9.19
CA GLU A 105 4.42 -15.80 9.42
C GLU A 105 5.49 -15.16 10.29
N THR A 106 5.83 -13.89 10.05
CA THR A 106 6.78 -13.15 10.90
C THR A 106 6.30 -13.06 12.34
N ALA A 107 5.01 -12.75 12.56
CA ALA A 107 4.42 -12.70 13.89
C ALA A 107 4.44 -14.06 14.61
N LEU A 108 4.15 -15.14 13.88
CA LEU A 108 4.17 -16.51 14.40
C LEU A 108 5.58 -16.96 14.80
N GLN A 109 6.59 -16.65 13.98
CA GLN A 109 7.98 -16.98 14.26
C GLN A 109 8.57 -16.16 15.42
N MET A 110 8.18 -14.88 15.52
CA MET A 110 8.61 -14.01 16.62
C MET A 110 7.95 -14.42 17.95
N GLY A 111 6.69 -14.87 17.91
CA GLY A 111 5.93 -15.24 19.09
C GLY A 111 5.52 -14.05 19.97
N PRO A 112 4.83 -14.30 21.10
CA PRO A 112 4.22 -13.23 21.90
C PRO A 112 5.19 -12.50 22.83
N SER A 113 6.35 -13.08 23.15
CA SER A 113 7.30 -12.55 24.15
C SER A 113 8.76 -12.70 23.68
N PRO A 114 9.13 -12.16 22.51
CA PRO A 114 10.51 -12.21 22.01
C PRO A 114 11.45 -11.36 22.89
N ASP A 115 12.75 -11.62 22.80
CA ASP A 115 13.78 -10.78 23.41
C ASP A 115 14.11 -9.61 22.45
N VAL A 116 13.46 -8.47 22.66
CA VAL A 116 13.48 -7.29 21.79
C VAL A 116 13.46 -6.00 22.61
N GLU A 117 14.11 -4.96 22.11
CA GLU A 117 14.14 -3.63 22.73
C GLU A 117 12.85 -2.83 22.49
N ASN A 118 12.25 -3.01 21.31
CA ASN A 118 11.08 -2.26 20.86
C ASN A 118 9.88 -3.20 20.68
N ALA A 119 8.71 -2.82 21.17
CA ALA A 119 7.52 -3.63 20.99
C ALA A 119 7.14 -3.69 19.50
N VAL A 120 6.78 -4.86 19.01
CA VAL A 120 6.35 -5.05 17.61
C VAL A 120 4.84 -5.19 17.58
N ARG A 121 4.18 -4.37 16.75
CA ARG A 121 2.74 -4.38 16.55
C ARG A 121 2.41 -4.77 15.12
N PHE A 122 1.80 -5.93 14.95
CA PHE A 122 1.30 -6.44 13.68
C PHE A 122 -0.12 -5.98 13.45
N ALA A 123 -0.41 -5.52 12.23
CA ALA A 123 -1.72 -5.03 11.83
C ALA A 123 -2.18 -5.67 10.53
N PHE A 124 -3.44 -6.11 10.51
CA PHE A 124 -4.14 -6.56 9.32
C PHE A 124 -5.33 -5.63 9.11
N TRP A 125 -5.22 -4.77 8.10
CA TRP A 125 -6.16 -3.67 7.88
C TRP A 125 -7.40 -4.15 7.12
N GLY A 126 -8.57 -3.63 7.49
CA GLY A 126 -9.79 -3.89 6.74
C GLY A 126 -10.16 -2.70 5.86
N ALA A 127 -10.75 -2.99 4.71
CA ALA A 127 -11.29 -1.99 3.78
C ALA A 127 -10.23 -0.99 3.27
N GLU A 128 -9.05 -1.49 2.93
CA GLU A 128 -8.02 -0.75 2.19
C GLU A 128 -8.55 -0.38 0.80
N GLU A 129 -9.17 -1.35 0.11
CA GLU A 129 -9.62 -1.24 -1.28
C GLU A 129 -10.78 -0.25 -1.45
N LEU A 130 -11.42 0.12 -0.34
CA LEU A 130 -12.48 1.14 -0.27
C LEU A 130 -11.95 2.53 0.09
N GLY A 131 -10.63 2.72 0.13
CA GLY A 131 -9.95 3.97 0.40
C GLY A 131 -9.33 4.04 1.80
N LEU A 132 -8.50 3.06 2.15
CA LEU A 132 -7.66 3.03 3.35
C LEU A 132 -8.44 3.17 4.65
N LEU A 133 -9.68 2.67 4.70
CA LEU A 133 -10.60 2.99 5.80
C LEU A 133 -10.10 2.44 7.14
N GLY A 134 -9.54 1.23 7.14
CA GLY A 134 -9.03 0.57 8.34
C GLY A 134 -7.85 1.29 8.98
N SER A 135 -6.78 1.51 8.21
CA SER A 135 -5.57 2.20 8.68
C SER A 135 -5.86 3.67 9.04
N SER A 136 -6.67 4.37 8.23
CA SER A 136 -7.10 5.74 8.51
C SER A 136 -7.91 5.86 9.81
N ASP A 137 -8.84 4.95 10.05
CA ASP A 137 -9.63 4.92 11.30
C ASP A 137 -8.75 4.61 12.51
N TYR A 138 -7.76 3.71 12.38
CA TYR A 138 -6.81 3.43 13.46
C TYR A 138 -5.97 4.66 13.80
N VAL A 139 -5.28 5.25 12.82
CA VAL A 139 -4.41 6.42 13.02
C VAL A 139 -5.22 7.64 13.48
N GLY A 140 -6.41 7.87 12.92
CA GLY A 140 -7.29 8.98 13.28
C GLY A 140 -7.95 8.87 14.67
N ARG A 141 -7.75 7.76 15.39
CA ARG A 141 -8.16 7.60 16.79
C ARG A 141 -7.07 7.94 17.79
N LEU A 142 -5.82 8.00 17.36
CA LEU A 142 -4.68 8.24 18.22
C LEU A 142 -4.50 9.73 18.50
N ASP A 143 -4.15 10.05 19.75
CA ASP A 143 -3.69 11.39 20.10
C ASP A 143 -2.22 11.62 19.75
N ALA A 144 -1.72 12.82 20.00
CA ALA A 144 -0.35 13.19 19.64
C ALA A 144 0.72 12.38 20.39
N GLU A 145 0.45 11.93 21.62
CA GLU A 145 1.41 11.14 22.39
C GLU A 145 1.36 9.66 21.97
N GLU A 146 0.17 9.12 21.71
CA GLU A 146 0.02 7.77 21.15
C GLU A 146 0.64 7.65 19.74
N LEU A 147 0.55 8.71 18.92
CA LEU A 147 1.25 8.76 17.63
C LEU A 147 2.77 8.83 17.80
N LYS A 148 3.28 9.43 18.88
CA LYS A 148 4.71 9.43 19.18
C LYS A 148 5.19 8.05 19.62
N ASP A 149 4.35 7.25 20.25
CA ASP A 149 4.70 5.88 20.65
C ASP A 149 5.00 4.97 19.45
N ILE A 150 4.41 5.24 18.28
CA ILE A 150 4.73 4.53 17.04
C ILE A 150 6.03 5.09 16.48
N ALA A 151 7.11 4.30 16.52
CA ALA A 151 8.42 4.70 16.01
C ALA A 151 8.41 4.77 14.48
N LEU A 152 7.92 3.71 13.83
CA LEU A 152 7.84 3.56 12.38
C LEU A 152 6.74 2.58 11.96
N TYR A 153 6.39 2.62 10.68
CA TYR A 153 5.46 1.68 10.06
C TYR A 153 6.07 0.98 8.83
N LEU A 154 6.01 -0.35 8.80
CA LEU A 154 6.42 -1.16 7.66
C LEU A 154 5.19 -1.71 6.95
N ASN A 155 4.99 -1.29 5.71
CA ASN A 155 3.86 -1.69 4.88
C ASN A 155 4.26 -2.77 3.88
N TYR A 156 3.50 -3.85 3.83
CA TYR A 156 3.72 -4.94 2.87
C TYR A 156 2.45 -5.20 2.10
N ASP A 157 2.53 -4.85 0.83
CA ASP A 157 1.43 -4.92 -0.11
C ASP A 157 1.95 -5.45 -1.43
N MET A 158 1.32 -6.51 -1.95
CA MET A 158 1.73 -7.23 -3.17
C MET A 158 3.24 -7.53 -3.23
N ILE A 159 3.65 -8.61 -2.60
CA ILE A 159 5.05 -9.04 -2.52
C ILE A 159 5.33 -10.38 -3.24
N GLY A 160 4.42 -10.81 -4.13
CA GLY A 160 4.48 -12.09 -4.85
C GLY A 160 4.13 -12.02 -6.34
N SER A 161 4.26 -10.85 -6.98
CA SER A 161 3.85 -10.64 -8.38
C SER A 161 4.57 -11.60 -9.35
N PRO A 162 3.88 -12.13 -10.40
CA PRO A 162 4.43 -13.13 -11.33
C PRO A 162 5.55 -12.62 -12.25
N ASN A 163 5.64 -11.31 -12.46
CA ASN A 163 6.73 -10.65 -13.18
C ASN A 163 7.38 -9.64 -12.23
N PRO A 164 8.06 -10.11 -11.17
CA PRO A 164 8.32 -9.32 -9.99
C PRO A 164 9.32 -8.19 -10.23
N GLY A 165 8.95 -6.99 -9.79
CA GLY A 165 9.89 -5.96 -9.42
C GLY A 165 10.46 -6.18 -8.01
N TYR A 166 11.54 -5.47 -7.68
CA TYR A 166 12.11 -5.48 -6.34
C TYR A 166 12.23 -4.04 -5.87
N PHE A 167 11.12 -3.52 -5.34
CA PHE A 167 10.99 -2.12 -4.99
C PHE A 167 11.09 -1.85 -3.50
N THR A 168 11.62 -0.67 -3.16
CA THR A 168 11.52 -0.02 -1.86
C THR A 168 10.76 1.29 -2.00
N TYR A 169 9.93 1.65 -1.01
CA TYR A 169 9.33 2.99 -1.01
C TYR A 169 10.40 4.07 -0.87
N ASP A 170 10.34 5.09 -1.72
CA ASP A 170 11.30 6.19 -1.85
C ASP A 170 11.29 7.11 -0.63
N GLY A 171 12.03 6.70 0.40
CA GLY A 171 12.16 7.39 1.67
C GLY A 171 13.11 8.57 1.64
N ASN A 172 13.96 8.68 0.61
CA ASN A 172 14.94 9.75 0.44
C ASN A 172 14.56 10.75 -0.67
N GLN A 173 13.46 10.50 -1.41
CA GLN A 173 12.95 11.28 -2.52
C GLN A 173 13.95 11.41 -3.68
N SER A 174 14.64 10.33 -4.02
CA SER A 174 15.60 10.30 -5.14
C SER A 174 14.97 9.92 -6.47
N ALA A 175 13.74 9.38 -6.46
CA ALA A 175 13.01 9.08 -7.67
C ALA A 175 12.56 10.36 -8.40
N PRO A 176 12.37 10.30 -9.73
CA PRO A 176 11.76 11.39 -10.46
C PRO A 176 10.38 11.75 -9.91
N PRO A 177 9.95 13.03 -10.00
CA PRO A 177 8.60 13.42 -9.64
C PRO A 177 7.55 12.58 -10.37
N SER A 178 6.47 12.26 -9.65
CA SER A 178 5.32 11.56 -10.22
C SER A 178 4.74 12.32 -11.41
N ALA A 179 4.28 11.57 -12.41
CA ALA A 179 3.71 12.16 -13.63
C ALA A 179 2.42 12.96 -13.36
N ASP A 180 1.72 12.67 -12.26
CA ASP A 180 0.52 13.39 -11.84
C ASP A 180 0.82 14.64 -10.98
N GLY A 181 2.10 14.90 -10.70
CA GLY A 181 2.57 16.06 -9.94
C GLY A 181 2.32 15.97 -8.44
N ARG A 182 1.90 14.81 -7.91
CA ARG A 182 1.76 14.61 -6.46
C ARG A 182 3.14 14.60 -5.80
N VAL A 183 3.29 15.43 -4.77
CA VAL A 183 4.48 15.41 -3.92
C VAL A 183 4.27 14.38 -2.81
N PRO A 184 5.10 13.34 -2.71
CA PRO A 184 4.95 12.32 -1.68
C PRO A 184 5.19 12.91 -0.28
N ARG A 185 4.45 12.39 0.71
CA ARG A 185 4.70 12.70 2.12
C ARG A 185 5.73 11.71 2.65
N VAL A 186 6.92 12.19 2.96
CA VAL A 186 8.03 11.35 3.42
C VAL A 186 8.55 11.87 4.76
N PRO A 187 8.11 11.29 5.89
CA PRO A 187 8.55 11.72 7.21
C PRO A 187 10.02 11.38 7.50
N GLU A 188 10.62 12.12 8.43
CA GLU A 188 11.98 11.87 8.88
C GLU A 188 12.12 10.44 9.43
N GLY A 189 13.11 9.69 8.90
CA GLY A 189 13.33 8.27 9.20
C GLY A 189 13.03 7.35 8.01
N SER A 190 12.16 7.73 7.08
CA SER A 190 11.83 6.90 5.90
C SER A 190 13.05 6.59 5.03
N ALA A 191 13.95 7.55 4.80
CA ALA A 191 15.23 7.33 4.10
C ALA A 191 16.13 6.29 4.78
N GLY A 192 15.97 6.11 6.11
CA GLY A 192 16.65 5.08 6.88
C GLY A 192 16.14 3.69 6.56
N ILE A 193 14.81 3.56 6.51
CA ILE A 193 14.08 2.32 6.21
C ILE A 193 14.37 1.87 4.78
N GLU A 194 14.25 2.78 3.81
CA GLU A 194 14.52 2.50 2.39
C GLU A 194 15.96 1.98 2.20
N ARG A 195 16.97 2.69 2.73
CA ARG A 195 18.37 2.29 2.57
C ARG A 195 18.65 0.91 3.19
N MET A 196 18.03 0.59 4.32
CA MET A 196 18.17 -0.73 4.95
C MET A 196 17.58 -1.82 4.06
N LEU A 197 16.38 -1.62 3.53
CA LEU A 197 15.72 -2.58 2.64
C LEU A 197 16.41 -2.69 1.28
N ALA A 198 16.94 -1.61 0.75
CA ALA A 198 17.73 -1.61 -0.48
C ALA A 198 19.01 -2.46 -0.31
N ALA A 199 19.71 -2.30 0.82
CA ALA A 199 20.88 -3.12 1.13
C ALA A 199 20.51 -4.61 1.32
N TYR A 200 19.35 -4.91 1.92
CA TYR A 200 18.83 -6.27 2.02
C TYR A 200 18.61 -6.90 0.64
N LEU A 201 17.94 -6.17 -0.26
CA LEU A 201 17.67 -6.62 -1.62
C LEU A 201 18.94 -6.78 -2.46
N ASP A 202 19.90 -5.85 -2.35
CA ASP A 202 21.23 -5.97 -2.96
C ASP A 202 21.94 -7.24 -2.50
N ALA A 203 21.91 -7.54 -1.20
CA ALA A 203 22.50 -8.76 -0.64
C ALA A 203 21.79 -10.04 -1.10
N ALA A 204 20.50 -9.96 -1.43
CA ALA A 204 19.73 -11.03 -2.06
C ALA A 204 19.98 -11.13 -3.58
N GLY A 205 20.85 -10.30 -4.16
CA GLY A 205 21.16 -10.29 -5.60
C GLY A 205 20.04 -9.70 -6.45
N LYS A 206 19.16 -8.88 -5.85
CA LYS A 206 18.02 -8.24 -6.50
C LYS A 206 18.08 -6.73 -6.28
N PRO A 207 18.91 -5.99 -7.04
CA PRO A 207 19.12 -4.58 -6.75
C PRO A 207 17.82 -3.79 -6.71
N ALA A 208 17.66 -2.98 -5.66
CA ALA A 208 16.43 -2.23 -5.42
C ALA A 208 16.19 -1.14 -6.47
N ARG A 209 14.92 -0.83 -6.67
CA ARG A 209 14.45 0.40 -7.32
C ARG A 209 13.41 1.08 -6.45
N ASP A 210 13.25 2.37 -6.67
CA ASP A 210 12.31 3.16 -5.90
C ASP A 210 10.88 3.00 -6.44
N THR A 211 9.92 2.96 -5.53
CA THR A 211 8.51 3.22 -5.79
C THR A 211 8.03 4.38 -4.93
N SER A 212 7.11 5.20 -5.44
CA SER A 212 6.69 6.42 -4.74
C SER A 212 5.70 6.11 -3.61
N PHE A 213 5.68 6.97 -2.57
CA PHE A 213 4.54 7.08 -1.67
C PHE A 213 3.39 7.83 -2.38
N ASP A 214 2.63 7.13 -3.19
CA ASP A 214 1.57 7.64 -4.06
C ASP A 214 0.17 7.72 -3.41
N GLY A 215 0.05 7.16 -2.20
CA GLY A 215 -1.15 7.15 -1.38
C GLY A 215 -2.12 6.00 -1.66
N ARG A 216 -1.65 4.94 -2.32
CA ARG A 216 -2.47 3.76 -2.70
C ARG A 216 -2.32 2.54 -1.78
N SER A 217 -1.86 2.73 -0.54
CA SER A 217 -1.80 1.63 0.44
C SER A 217 -1.76 2.20 1.86
N ASP A 218 -1.88 1.33 2.87
CA ASP A 218 -2.12 1.70 4.27
C ASP A 218 -1.03 2.60 4.89
N TYR A 219 0.18 2.64 4.32
CA TYR A 219 1.22 3.57 4.74
C TYR A 219 0.76 5.04 4.69
N ASP A 220 -0.22 5.39 3.84
CA ASP A 220 -0.59 6.79 3.60
C ASP A 220 -1.15 7.46 4.85
N ALA A 221 -1.91 6.72 5.66
CA ALA A 221 -2.40 7.17 6.96
C ALA A 221 -1.23 7.48 7.90
N PHE A 222 -0.19 6.64 7.91
CA PHE A 222 0.99 6.81 8.76
C PHE A 222 1.86 7.99 8.31
N THR A 223 2.15 8.10 7.01
CA THR A 223 2.96 9.21 6.50
C THR A 223 2.24 10.54 6.65
N ALA A 224 0.91 10.58 6.49
CA ALA A 224 0.10 11.76 6.78
C ALA A 224 0.14 12.17 8.27
N ALA A 225 0.31 11.22 9.19
CA ALA A 225 0.49 11.48 10.62
C ALA A 225 1.94 11.84 10.99
N GLY A 226 2.85 11.87 10.02
CA GLY A 226 4.27 12.14 10.23
C GLY A 226 5.04 10.91 10.72
N ILE A 227 4.48 9.70 10.67
CA ILE A 227 5.17 8.45 11.08
C ILE A 227 6.03 7.96 9.91
N PRO A 228 7.37 7.81 10.10
CA PRO A 228 8.23 7.29 9.05
C PRO A 228 7.76 5.91 8.64
N SER A 229 7.59 5.75 7.34
CA SER A 229 7.09 4.52 6.74
C SER A 229 8.06 3.99 5.70
N GLY A 230 7.96 2.70 5.38
CA GLY A 230 8.68 2.05 4.29
C GLY A 230 8.19 0.61 4.11
N GLY A 231 8.84 -0.14 3.24
CA GLY A 231 8.31 -1.44 2.82
C GLY A 231 8.91 -1.95 1.53
N LEU A 232 8.49 -3.15 1.15
CA LEU A 232 8.87 -3.83 -0.07
C LEU A 232 7.64 -4.05 -0.94
N PHE A 233 7.82 -3.99 -2.26
CA PHE A 233 6.74 -4.13 -3.25
C PHE A 233 7.25 -4.86 -4.49
N SER A 234 6.43 -5.76 -5.06
CA SER A 234 6.78 -6.45 -6.32
C SER A 234 6.16 -5.86 -7.58
N GLY A 235 5.45 -4.74 -7.47
CA GLY A 235 4.80 -4.07 -8.60
C GLY A 235 3.38 -4.58 -8.86
N ALA A 236 2.55 -3.74 -9.49
CA ALA A 236 1.15 -4.02 -9.79
C ALA A 236 0.88 -3.92 -11.30
N GLU A 237 -0.01 -3.03 -11.73
CA GLU A 237 -0.48 -2.94 -13.12
C GLU A 237 0.55 -2.36 -14.10
N GLU A 238 1.59 -1.69 -13.62
CA GLU A 238 2.54 -1.01 -14.50
C GLU A 238 3.40 -1.99 -15.29
N ASN A 239 3.69 -1.64 -16.54
CA ASN A 239 4.58 -2.45 -17.37
C ASN A 239 6.03 -2.31 -16.94
N MET A 240 6.70 -3.45 -16.77
CA MET A 240 8.13 -3.53 -16.55
C MET A 240 8.89 -2.97 -17.76
N THR A 241 9.84 -2.08 -17.52
CA THR A 241 10.69 -1.53 -18.58
C THR A 241 11.73 -2.56 -19.06
N ALA A 242 12.34 -2.32 -20.23
CA ALA A 242 13.43 -3.15 -20.72
C ALA A 242 14.64 -3.19 -19.75
N GLU A 243 14.97 -2.07 -19.12
CA GLU A 243 16.04 -1.99 -18.12
C GLU A 243 15.72 -2.83 -16.89
N GLN A 244 14.48 -2.73 -16.38
CA GLN A 244 14.04 -3.52 -15.22
C GLN A 244 14.00 -5.02 -15.55
N ALA A 245 13.58 -5.38 -16.76
CA ALA A 245 13.58 -6.77 -17.22
C ALA A 245 15.00 -7.34 -17.28
N GLU A 246 15.98 -6.58 -17.78
CA GLU A 246 17.39 -6.97 -17.75
C GLU A 246 17.92 -7.08 -16.32
N LEU A 247 17.55 -6.14 -15.43
CA LEU A 247 18.00 -6.10 -14.04
C LEU A 247 17.48 -7.29 -13.21
N TRP A 248 16.22 -7.68 -13.38
CA TRP A 248 15.55 -8.65 -12.52
C TRP A 248 15.29 -10.00 -13.17
N GLY A 249 15.52 -10.12 -14.48
CA GLY A 249 15.23 -11.31 -15.28
C GLY A 249 13.74 -11.45 -15.61
N GLY A 250 13.01 -10.33 -15.68
CA GLY A 250 11.58 -10.30 -15.96
C GLY A 250 11.23 -10.16 -17.45
N LYS A 251 9.96 -9.88 -17.73
CA LYS A 251 9.42 -9.68 -19.08
C LYS A 251 9.13 -8.20 -19.29
N ALA A 252 9.88 -7.56 -20.20
CA ALA A 252 9.65 -6.18 -20.60
C ALA A 252 8.28 -6.02 -21.30
N ASP A 253 7.72 -4.82 -21.20
CA ASP A 253 6.44 -4.44 -21.81
C ASP A 253 5.25 -5.32 -21.37
N GLN A 254 5.39 -5.97 -20.22
CA GLN A 254 4.35 -6.73 -19.54
C GLN A 254 4.18 -6.17 -18.13
N PRO A 255 2.96 -6.20 -17.56
CA PRO A 255 2.72 -5.72 -16.20
C PRO A 255 3.54 -6.51 -15.19
N PHE A 256 3.87 -5.91 -14.05
CA PHE A 256 4.46 -6.63 -12.92
C PHE A 256 3.49 -7.71 -12.41
N ASP A 257 2.23 -7.34 -12.26
CA ASP A 257 1.12 -8.26 -11.99
C ASP A 257 -0.03 -8.10 -12.99
N PRO A 258 -0.14 -8.97 -14.02
CA PRO A 258 -1.27 -8.97 -14.93
C PRO A 258 -2.61 -9.35 -14.27
N ASN A 259 -2.59 -9.83 -13.03
CA ASN A 259 -3.75 -10.32 -12.29
C ASN A 259 -4.30 -9.33 -11.28
N TYR A 260 -3.64 -8.19 -11.04
CA TYR A 260 -4.10 -7.13 -10.16
C TYR A 260 -5.58 -6.80 -10.42
N HIS A 261 -6.38 -6.82 -9.35
CA HIS A 261 -7.84 -6.59 -9.36
C HIS A 261 -8.64 -7.47 -10.32
N LYS A 262 -8.22 -8.72 -10.53
CA LYS A 262 -8.91 -9.67 -11.43
C LYS A 262 -9.15 -11.02 -10.77
N LYS A 263 -10.14 -11.74 -11.29
CA LYS A 263 -10.43 -13.14 -10.93
C LYS A 263 -9.24 -14.11 -11.06
N THR A 264 -8.20 -13.71 -11.78
CA THR A 264 -6.99 -14.51 -11.98
C THR A 264 -5.97 -14.33 -10.88
N ASP A 265 -6.17 -13.39 -9.93
CA ASP A 265 -5.31 -13.23 -8.76
C ASP A 265 -5.47 -14.41 -7.80
N THR A 266 -4.78 -15.50 -8.15
CA THR A 266 -4.95 -16.84 -7.58
C THR A 266 -3.59 -17.35 -7.16
N LEU A 267 -3.58 -18.36 -6.28
CA LEU A 267 -2.35 -18.94 -5.74
C LEU A 267 -1.39 -19.46 -6.82
N ASP A 268 -1.91 -19.89 -7.97
CA ASP A 268 -1.12 -20.39 -9.09
C ASP A 268 -0.31 -19.28 -9.79
N GLN A 269 -0.64 -18.00 -9.55
CA GLN A 269 0.04 -16.86 -10.17
C GLN A 269 1.16 -16.26 -9.30
N ILE A 270 1.32 -16.73 -8.06
CA ILE A 270 2.37 -16.19 -7.19
C ILE A 270 3.76 -16.65 -7.67
N ASP A 271 4.66 -15.69 -7.88
CA ASP A 271 6.09 -16.00 -8.00
C ASP A 271 6.65 -16.35 -6.62
N ARG A 272 6.90 -17.65 -6.40
CA ARG A 272 7.39 -18.16 -5.12
C ARG A 272 8.79 -17.66 -4.77
N THR A 273 9.61 -17.32 -5.76
CA THR A 273 10.96 -16.80 -5.53
C THR A 273 10.88 -15.36 -5.03
N ALA A 274 10.05 -14.54 -5.67
CA ALA A 274 9.77 -13.18 -5.21
C ALA A 274 9.19 -13.19 -3.80
N LEU A 275 8.17 -14.02 -3.55
CA LEU A 275 7.58 -14.15 -2.22
C LEU A 275 8.59 -14.62 -1.17
N GLU A 276 9.51 -15.53 -1.51
CA GLU A 276 10.58 -15.94 -0.59
C GLU A 276 11.52 -14.78 -0.26
N ILE A 277 11.95 -14.02 -1.27
CA ILE A 277 12.90 -12.91 -1.10
C ILE A 277 12.24 -11.75 -0.35
N LEU A 278 11.09 -11.28 -0.82
CA LEU A 278 10.39 -10.13 -0.23
C LEU A 278 9.75 -10.49 1.11
N GLY A 279 9.20 -11.70 1.24
CA GLY A 279 8.65 -12.23 2.49
C GLY A 279 9.70 -12.37 3.59
N ARG A 280 10.92 -12.85 3.27
CA ARG A 280 12.04 -12.80 4.24
C ARG A 280 12.46 -11.36 4.57
N GLY A 281 12.25 -10.42 3.67
CA GLY A 281 12.48 -9.00 3.90
C GLY A 281 11.56 -8.42 4.97
N VAL A 282 10.31 -8.90 5.06
CA VAL A 282 9.37 -8.59 6.16
C VAL A 282 9.97 -9.01 7.50
N GLY A 283 10.40 -10.26 7.61
CA GLY A 283 11.02 -10.77 8.85
C GLY A 283 12.33 -10.04 9.19
N TYR A 284 13.19 -9.82 8.20
CA TYR A 284 14.48 -9.14 8.35
C TYR A 284 14.32 -7.73 8.92
N SER A 285 13.50 -6.91 8.28
CA SER A 285 13.28 -5.52 8.68
C SER A 285 12.54 -5.41 10.02
N THR A 286 11.54 -6.26 10.25
CA THR A 286 10.82 -6.35 11.53
C THR A 286 11.79 -6.68 12.67
N ALA A 287 12.60 -7.72 12.51
CA ALA A 287 13.55 -8.15 13.54
C ALA A 287 14.66 -7.12 13.77
N LEU A 288 15.15 -6.45 12.71
CA LEU A 288 16.16 -5.40 12.84
C LEU A 288 15.63 -4.24 13.69
N TYR A 289 14.45 -3.72 13.37
CA TYR A 289 13.89 -2.59 14.10
C TYR A 289 13.35 -2.96 15.48
N ALA A 290 12.91 -4.21 15.67
CA ALA A 290 12.59 -4.71 17.00
C ALA A 290 13.79 -4.61 17.96
N GLN A 291 15.02 -4.71 17.45
CA GLN A 291 16.24 -4.61 18.26
C GLN A 291 16.81 -3.19 18.33
N ASP A 292 16.80 -2.44 17.23
CA ASP A 292 17.38 -1.09 17.22
C ASP A 292 16.69 -0.18 16.21
N ILE A 293 16.25 0.98 16.68
CA ILE A 293 15.66 2.05 15.88
C ILE A 293 16.56 3.29 15.81
N SER A 294 17.83 3.17 16.19
CA SER A 294 18.81 4.25 16.23
C SER A 294 19.82 4.17 15.07
N GLY A 295 20.80 5.08 15.10
CA GLY A 295 21.90 5.08 14.13
C GLY A 295 21.48 5.51 12.72
N ARG A 296 22.28 5.11 11.73
CA ARG A 296 22.13 5.61 10.35
C ARG A 296 20.75 5.29 9.79
N ASN A 297 20.24 4.08 10.01
CA ASN A 297 18.96 3.59 9.51
C ASN A 297 17.79 3.82 10.49
N GLY A 298 18.03 4.55 11.58
CA GLY A 298 17.08 4.78 12.63
C GLY A 298 16.03 5.84 12.33
N VAL A 299 15.19 6.10 13.34
CA VAL A 299 14.16 7.13 13.34
C VAL A 299 14.37 8.09 14.53
N PRO A 300 13.75 9.28 14.53
CA PRO A 300 13.86 10.19 15.66
C PRO A 300 13.48 9.54 16.99
N VAL A 301 14.20 9.94 18.05
CA VAL A 301 13.82 9.59 19.44
C VAL A 301 12.45 10.14 19.75
N ARG A 302 11.73 9.51 20.69
CA ARG A 302 10.30 9.77 20.92
C ARG A 302 9.99 11.26 21.13
N GLU A 303 10.83 11.96 21.87
CA GLU A 303 10.68 13.37 22.22
C GLU A 303 10.77 14.30 21.02
N ASP A 304 11.53 13.91 19.99
CA ASP A 304 11.79 14.70 18.79
C ASP A 304 10.80 14.39 17.65
N ARG A 305 9.93 13.38 17.82
CA ARG A 305 8.93 12.98 16.82
C ARG A 305 7.88 14.08 16.64
N THR A 306 7.85 14.67 15.45
CA THR A 306 6.75 15.53 15.00
C THR A 306 5.62 14.66 14.45
N ARG A 307 4.42 14.80 15.03
CA ARG A 307 3.23 14.01 14.66
C ARG A 307 2.03 14.91 14.36
N HIS A 308 1.15 14.44 13.47
CA HIS A 308 -0.03 15.18 13.02
C HIS A 308 -1.29 14.39 13.35
N VAL A 309 -2.08 14.90 14.29
CA VAL A 309 -3.39 14.33 14.61
C VAL A 309 -4.30 14.51 13.40
N GLN A 310 -4.93 13.41 12.96
CA GLN A 310 -5.82 13.41 11.81
C GLN A 310 -7.28 13.51 12.23
N SER A 311 -8.09 14.16 11.40
CA SER A 311 -9.55 14.12 11.55
C SER A 311 -10.09 12.76 11.11
N ARG A 312 -11.05 12.21 11.85
CA ARG A 312 -11.78 11.01 11.42
C ARG A 312 -12.47 11.26 10.08
N SER A 313 -12.29 10.34 9.13
CA SER A 313 -13.07 10.25 7.89
C SER A 313 -14.45 9.65 8.11
#